data_AF-A0A401GDD5-F1
#
_entry.id   AF-A0A401GDD5-F1
#
_cell.length_a   1.000
_cell.length_b   1.000
_cell.length_c   1.000
_cell.angle_alpha   90.00
_cell.angle_beta   90.00
_cell.angle_gamma   90.00
#
_symmetry.space_group_name_H-M   'P 1'
#
loop_
_entity.id
_entity.type
_entity.pdbx_description
1 polymer ?
#
loop_
_entity_poly.entity_id
_entity_poly.type
_entity_poly.pdbx_seq_one_letter_code
_entity_poly.pdbx_strand_id
1 'polypeptide(L)'
;MPYSACVVNIISYKNAVSLYPRATFEERRALVCPNGRSEQELAVEKYSARGWDMLRVLPESERTRLNPSFRLGPRWLEDSDSWIIPLDMAGVEPLPVISPISAPIKQDPVTVTTWELSLTEEFGGQMEFFYLSHPTGLFYEYLIGDAEIYLFIKRVIALRIDAHRVATSTSSSSNHKHFDASVLTICTALLREQQLVGLRP
;
A
#
# COMPACT_ATOMS: atom_id res chain seq x y z
N MET A 1 -1.18 13.59 28.80
CA MET A 1 -1.52 13.95 27.40
C MET A 1 -1.08 12.81 26.51
N PRO A 2 -1.94 12.24 25.65
CA PRO A 2 -1.48 11.18 24.76
C PRO A 2 -0.56 11.80 23.70
N TYR A 3 0.72 11.44 23.78
CA TYR A 3 1.72 11.79 22.76
C TYR A 3 1.31 11.07 21.48
N SER A 4 0.79 11.85 20.51
CA SER A 4 0.21 11.35 19.26
C SER A 4 1.22 10.49 18.52
N ALA A 5 0.72 9.41 17.90
CA ALA A 5 1.46 8.48 17.05
C ALA A 5 2.61 9.16 16.28
N CYS A 6 3.76 8.48 16.25
CA CYS A 6 4.86 8.81 15.35
C CYS A 6 4.30 9.06 13.94
N VAL A 7 4.95 9.90 13.12
CA VAL A 7 4.54 10.15 11.73
C VAL A 7 4.78 8.88 10.92
N VAL A 8 3.92 7.89 11.14
CA VAL A 8 3.92 6.58 10.50
C VAL A 8 2.94 6.69 9.36
N ASN A 9 3.37 6.28 8.18
CA ASN A 9 2.56 6.39 6.99
C ASN A 9 1.42 5.36 7.03
N ILE A 10 1.69 4.15 7.54
CA ILE A 10 0.73 3.05 7.62
C ILE A 10 0.94 2.25 8.92
N ILE A 11 -0.14 2.01 9.68
CA ILE A 11 -0.15 1.03 10.77
C ILE A 11 -1.00 -0.15 10.30
N SER A 12 -0.39 -1.32 10.22
CA SER A 12 -1.03 -2.57 9.83
C SER A 12 -1.31 -3.46 11.05
N TYR A 13 -1.82 -4.67 10.85
CA TYR A 13 -2.11 -5.59 11.96
C TYR A 13 -0.86 -5.93 12.78
N LYS A 14 0.27 -6.18 12.11
CA LYS A 14 1.52 -6.62 12.76
C LYS A 14 2.71 -5.68 12.60
N ASN A 15 2.59 -4.61 11.83
CA ASN A 15 3.69 -3.73 11.49
C ASN A 15 3.30 -2.25 11.56
N ALA A 16 4.24 -1.40 11.93
CA ALA A 16 4.23 0.02 11.60
C ALA A 16 5.18 0.27 10.42
N VAL A 17 4.73 1.02 9.42
CA VAL A 17 5.44 1.22 8.16
C VAL A 17 5.62 2.70 7.83
N SER A 18 6.84 3.06 7.41
CA SER A 18 7.14 4.35 6.82
C SER A 18 7.66 4.16 5.40
N LEU A 19 7.02 4.84 4.43
CA LEU A 19 7.32 4.68 3.00
C LEU A 19 8.57 5.46 2.56
N TYR A 20 8.88 6.54 3.29
CA TYR A 20 10.03 7.41 3.06
C TYR A 20 10.70 7.77 4.41
N PRO A 21 11.20 6.77 5.15
CA PRO A 21 11.68 6.94 6.52
C PRO A 21 12.82 7.94 6.63
N ARG A 22 13.74 7.96 5.66
CA ARG A 22 14.84 8.92 5.63
C ARG A 22 14.32 10.36 5.52
N ALA A 23 13.43 10.62 4.56
CA ALA A 23 12.80 11.93 4.43
C ALA A 23 12.04 12.30 5.72
N THR A 24 11.17 11.40 6.19
CA THR A 24 10.24 11.68 7.30
C THR A 24 10.93 11.83 8.65
N PHE A 25 11.87 10.94 9.00
CA PHE A 25 12.43 10.84 10.35
C PHE A 25 13.83 11.43 10.48
N GLU A 26 14.70 11.24 9.49
CA GLU A 26 16.07 11.77 9.55
C GLU A 26 16.11 13.23 9.10
N GLU A 27 15.49 13.55 7.98
CA GLU A 27 15.54 14.90 7.38
C GLU A 27 14.38 15.79 7.83
N ARG A 28 13.33 15.22 8.44
CA ARG A 28 12.07 15.90 8.80
C ARG A 28 11.45 16.66 7.63
N ARG A 29 11.43 16.03 6.47
CA ARG A 29 10.83 16.56 5.23
C ARG A 29 9.62 15.74 4.87
N ALA A 30 8.61 16.39 4.29
CA ALA A 30 7.45 15.74 3.73
C ALA A 30 7.10 16.36 2.38
N LEU A 31 6.98 15.52 1.35
CA LEU A 31 6.50 15.95 0.04
C LEU A 31 4.97 15.94 0.06
N VAL A 32 4.38 17.11 -0.14
CA VAL A 32 2.93 17.31 -0.20
C VAL A 32 2.47 16.95 -1.60
N CYS A 33 1.72 15.85 -1.71
CA CYS A 33 1.05 15.47 -2.95
C CYS A 33 -0.37 16.08 -2.95
N PRO A 34 -0.67 17.10 -3.76
CA PRO A 34 -1.97 17.78 -3.72
C PRO A 34 -3.10 16.81 -4.02
N ASN A 35 -4.13 16.79 -3.17
CA ASN A 35 -5.32 15.96 -3.39
C ASN A 35 -6.64 16.77 -3.43
N GLY A 36 -6.53 18.10 -3.44
CA GLY A 36 -7.67 19.03 -3.53
C GLY A 36 -8.51 19.15 -2.26
N ARG A 37 -8.04 18.62 -1.12
CA ARG A 37 -8.81 18.62 0.15
C ARG A 37 -8.31 19.67 1.13
N SER A 38 -9.24 20.39 1.77
CA SER A 38 -8.92 21.44 2.76
C SER A 38 -8.19 20.93 4.00
N GLU A 39 -8.44 19.67 4.39
CA GLU A 39 -7.84 19.00 5.52
C GLU A 39 -6.33 18.78 5.33
N GLN A 40 -5.87 18.76 4.08
CA GLN A 40 -4.44 18.67 3.77
C GLN A 40 -3.69 19.90 4.29
N GLU A 41 -4.26 21.09 4.15
CA GLU A 41 -3.62 22.34 4.61
C GLU A 41 -3.52 22.39 6.13
N LEU A 42 -4.53 21.90 6.86
CA LEU A 42 -4.46 21.75 8.32
C LEU A 42 -3.36 20.77 8.74
N ALA A 43 -3.17 19.67 8.00
CA ALA A 43 -2.09 18.74 8.26
C ALA A 43 -0.72 19.37 7.97
N VAL A 44 -0.58 20.12 6.87
CA VAL A 44 0.63 20.87 6.50
C VAL A 44 0.99 21.87 7.60
N GLU A 45 0.05 22.69 8.05
CA GLU A 45 0.27 23.67 9.12
C GLU A 45 0.69 22.97 10.43
N LYS A 46 -0.04 21.91 10.82
CA LYS A 46 0.25 21.13 12.03
C LYS A 46 1.66 20.54 12.03
N TYR A 47 2.11 19.96 10.92
CA TYR A 47 3.44 19.33 10.84
C TYR A 47 4.55 20.35 10.65
N SER A 48 4.29 21.45 9.93
CA SER A 48 5.19 22.61 9.86
C SER A 48 5.44 23.20 11.25
N ALA A 49 4.39 23.40 12.06
CA ALA A 49 4.51 23.85 13.45
C ALA A 49 5.30 22.88 14.36
N ARG A 50 5.46 21.61 13.94
CA ARG A 50 6.26 20.58 14.64
C ARG A 50 7.70 20.49 14.10
N GLY A 51 8.07 21.35 13.15
CA GLY A 51 9.42 21.42 12.58
C GLY A 51 9.66 20.50 11.38
N TRP A 52 8.60 20.06 10.69
CA TRP A 52 8.75 19.41 9.38
C TRP A 52 8.79 20.45 8.26
N ASP A 53 9.68 20.25 7.31
CA ASP A 53 9.73 21.00 6.06
C ASP A 53 8.74 20.39 5.05
N MET A 54 7.65 21.11 4.82
CA MET A 54 6.53 20.68 3.98
C MET A 54 6.75 21.13 2.54
N LEU A 55 7.38 20.27 1.74
CA LEU A 55 7.74 20.54 0.35
C LEU A 55 6.51 20.41 -0.54
N ARG A 56 6.15 21.46 -1.28
CA ARG A 56 5.16 21.37 -2.37
C ARG A 56 5.80 21.07 -3.73
N VAL A 57 7.07 21.38 -3.85
CA VAL A 57 7.89 21.21 -5.05
C VAL A 57 9.17 20.49 -4.63
N LEU A 58 9.55 19.46 -5.38
CA LEU A 58 10.76 18.72 -5.10
C LEU A 58 11.98 19.49 -5.62
N PRO A 59 12.91 19.93 -4.74
CA PRO A 59 14.03 20.78 -5.16
C PRO A 59 14.99 20.02 -6.09
N GLU A 60 15.66 20.75 -6.99
CA GLU A 60 16.62 20.19 -7.96
C GLU A 60 17.72 19.36 -7.28
N SER A 61 18.21 19.81 -6.13
CA SER A 61 19.23 19.11 -5.34
C SER A 61 18.79 17.72 -4.88
N GLU A 62 17.49 17.52 -4.70
CA GLU A 62 16.89 16.22 -4.36
C GLU A 62 16.72 15.36 -5.61
N ARG A 63 16.24 15.96 -6.71
CA ARG A 63 16.01 15.28 -8.00
C ARG A 63 17.27 14.74 -8.64
N THR A 64 18.41 15.40 -8.43
CA THR A 64 19.72 15.01 -8.99
C THR A 64 20.59 14.22 -8.01
N ARG A 65 20.09 13.95 -6.79
CA ARG A 65 20.83 13.23 -5.76
C ARG A 65 20.99 11.77 -6.17
N LEU A 66 22.20 11.21 -6.01
CA LEU A 66 22.46 9.78 -6.25
C LEU A 66 21.64 8.85 -5.34
N ASN A 67 21.34 9.30 -4.13
CA ASN A 67 20.51 8.59 -3.17
C ASN A 67 19.44 9.56 -2.62
N PRO A 68 18.33 9.75 -3.34
CA PRO A 68 17.26 10.67 -2.95
C PRO A 68 16.46 10.10 -1.78
N SER A 69 16.07 10.95 -0.85
CA SER A 69 15.14 10.67 0.24
C SER A 69 13.72 10.43 -0.26
N PHE A 70 13.36 11.03 -1.41
CA PHE A 70 12.11 10.78 -2.13
C PHE A 70 12.39 10.03 -3.44
N ARG A 71 12.53 8.71 -3.35
CA ARG A 71 12.72 7.87 -4.55
C ARG A 71 11.47 7.90 -5.43
N LEU A 72 11.65 8.31 -6.69
CA LEU A 72 10.62 8.33 -7.72
C LEU A 72 10.42 6.95 -8.36
N GLY A 73 9.28 6.78 -9.04
CA GLY A 73 8.88 5.58 -9.75
C GLY A 73 8.13 4.57 -8.88
N PRO A 74 7.96 3.33 -9.38
CA PRO A 74 7.26 2.27 -8.68
C PRO A 74 7.97 1.86 -7.38
N ARG A 75 7.17 1.70 -6.33
CA ARG A 75 7.58 1.31 -4.98
C ARG A 75 6.58 0.29 -4.44
N TRP A 76 7.01 -0.53 -3.50
CA TRP A 76 6.15 -1.48 -2.81
C TRP A 76 6.45 -1.50 -1.33
N LEU A 77 5.46 -1.91 -0.54
CA LEU A 77 5.65 -2.10 0.88
C LEU A 77 6.77 -3.13 1.09
N GLU A 78 7.70 -2.86 2.00
CA GLU A 78 8.86 -3.74 2.27
C GLU A 78 9.99 -3.71 1.23
N ASP A 79 10.06 -2.69 0.37
CA ASP A 79 11.28 -2.43 -0.39
C ASP A 79 12.44 -1.88 0.47
N SER A 80 13.62 -1.75 -0.14
CA SER A 80 14.86 -1.32 0.53
C SER A 80 14.82 0.10 1.08
N ASP A 81 13.89 0.92 0.61
CA ASP A 81 13.76 2.34 0.99
C ASP A 81 12.58 2.55 1.94
N SER A 82 11.93 1.49 2.42
CA SER A 82 10.86 1.52 3.41
C SER A 82 11.39 1.06 4.78
N TRP A 83 10.81 1.58 5.86
CA TRP A 83 11.04 1.02 7.20
C TRP A 83 9.81 0.25 7.67
N ILE A 84 10.07 -0.92 8.25
CA ILE A 84 9.07 -1.78 8.85
C ILE A 84 9.51 -2.07 10.26
N ILE A 85 8.61 -1.72 11.19
CA ILE A 85 8.80 -1.97 12.61
C ILE A 85 7.74 -3.01 13.00
N PRO A 86 8.14 -4.25 13.29
CA PRO A 86 7.22 -5.25 13.82
C PRO A 86 6.61 -4.75 15.14
N LEU A 87 5.30 -4.91 15.27
CA LEU A 87 4.58 -4.61 16.50
C LEU A 87 4.62 -5.82 17.44
N ASP A 88 4.55 -5.56 18.74
CA ASP A 88 4.40 -6.63 19.72
C ASP A 88 2.98 -7.21 19.63
N MET A 89 2.90 -8.50 19.30
CA MET A 89 1.64 -9.23 19.13
C MET A 89 1.29 -10.07 20.37
N ALA A 90 2.03 -9.93 21.48
CA ALA A 90 1.73 -10.64 22.71
C ALA A 90 0.32 -10.31 23.22
N GLY A 91 -0.51 -11.35 23.39
CA GLY A 91 -1.89 -11.21 23.83
C GLY A 91 -2.87 -10.68 22.78
N VAL A 92 -2.44 -10.51 21.53
CA VAL A 92 -3.34 -10.17 20.41
C VAL A 92 -3.86 -11.47 19.78
N GLU A 93 -5.18 -11.59 19.67
CA GLU A 93 -5.82 -12.73 19.01
C GLU A 93 -5.44 -12.79 17.52
N PRO A 94 -5.19 -14.00 16.97
CA PRO A 94 -4.87 -14.16 15.56
C PRO A 94 -6.05 -13.76 14.66
N LEU A 95 -5.75 -13.40 13.41
CA LEU A 95 -6.77 -13.02 12.43
C LEU A 95 -7.80 -14.16 12.24
N PRO A 96 -9.11 -13.84 12.27
CA PRO A 96 -10.14 -14.84 12.08
C PRO A 96 -10.09 -15.42 10.66
N VAL A 97 -10.51 -16.67 10.52
CA VAL A 97 -10.69 -17.30 9.21
C VAL A 97 -11.84 -16.58 8.50
N ILE A 98 -11.51 -15.80 7.47
CA ILE A 98 -12.46 -14.93 6.74
C ILE A 98 -13.58 -15.73 6.09
N SER A 99 -13.27 -16.92 5.59
CA SER A 99 -14.27 -17.81 5.01
C SER A 99 -13.83 -19.26 5.17
N PRO A 100 -14.73 -20.19 5.56
CA PRO A 100 -14.40 -21.60 5.74
C PRO A 100 -13.97 -22.31 4.44
N ILE A 101 -14.22 -21.68 3.29
CA ILE A 101 -13.88 -22.21 1.97
C ILE A 101 -12.62 -21.57 1.36
N SER A 102 -12.09 -20.49 1.95
CA SER A 102 -10.88 -19.85 1.45
C SER A 102 -9.67 -20.33 2.24
N ALA A 103 -8.51 -20.34 1.59
CA ALA A 103 -7.26 -20.58 2.30
C ALA A 103 -7.07 -19.51 3.37
N PRO A 104 -6.58 -19.86 4.58
CA PRO A 104 -6.27 -18.87 5.60
C PRO A 104 -5.28 -17.83 5.10
N ILE A 105 -5.53 -16.55 5.41
CA ILE A 105 -4.56 -15.48 5.16
C ILE A 105 -3.42 -15.64 6.17
N LYS A 106 -2.21 -15.88 5.65
CA LYS A 106 -1.01 -16.09 6.46
C LYS A 106 -0.15 -14.84 6.64
N GLN A 107 -0.43 -13.78 5.86
CA GLN A 107 0.35 -12.55 5.84
C GLN A 107 -0.60 -11.35 5.88
N ASP A 108 -0.11 -10.22 6.37
CA ASP A 108 -0.91 -9.00 6.43
C ASP A 108 -1.30 -8.56 5.02
N PRO A 109 -2.59 -8.32 4.71
CA PRO A 109 -3.02 -7.90 3.38
C PRO A 109 -2.30 -6.65 2.85
N VAL A 110 -1.80 -5.78 3.74
CA VAL A 110 -1.08 -4.57 3.35
C VAL A 110 0.25 -4.86 2.63
N THR A 111 0.81 -6.07 2.74
CA THR A 111 2.13 -6.38 2.14
C THR A 111 2.14 -6.32 0.61
N VAL A 112 0.96 -6.30 -0.02
CA VAL A 112 0.86 -6.16 -1.49
C VAL A 112 0.58 -4.73 -1.92
N THR A 113 0.58 -3.78 -0.97
CA THR A 113 0.44 -2.36 -1.26
C THR A 113 1.62 -1.88 -2.10
N THR A 114 1.30 -1.36 -3.29
CA THR A 114 2.28 -0.73 -4.18
C THR A 114 1.80 0.65 -4.59
N TRP A 115 2.74 1.55 -4.88
CA TRP A 115 2.43 2.90 -5.31
C TRP A 115 3.54 3.40 -6.23
N GLU A 116 3.25 4.44 -7.00
CA GLU A 116 4.25 5.14 -7.79
C GLU A 116 4.30 6.60 -7.36
N LEU A 117 5.50 7.11 -7.08
CA LEU A 117 5.73 8.53 -6.87
C LEU A 117 6.30 9.14 -8.14
N SER A 118 5.55 10.01 -8.77
CA SER A 118 5.95 10.78 -9.95
C SER A 118 5.96 12.27 -9.65
N LEU A 119 6.45 13.06 -10.60
CA LEU A 119 6.45 14.52 -10.52
C LEU A 119 5.55 15.10 -11.60
N THR A 120 4.84 16.17 -11.26
CA THR A 120 4.15 17.03 -12.23
C THR A 120 5.14 17.85 -13.06
N GLU A 121 4.66 18.57 -14.08
CA GLU A 121 5.47 19.51 -14.86
C GLU A 121 6.09 20.62 -13.99
N GLU A 122 5.43 20.98 -12.89
CA GLU A 122 5.91 21.96 -11.90
C GLU A 122 6.80 21.34 -10.81
N PHE A 123 7.19 20.07 -10.97
CA PHE A 123 7.94 19.26 -9.99
C PHE A 123 7.23 19.07 -8.64
N GLY A 124 5.90 19.19 -8.62
CA GLY A 124 5.08 18.77 -7.48
C GLY A 124 4.99 17.25 -7.40
N GLY A 125 4.90 16.71 -6.19
CA GLY A 125 4.74 15.26 -6.00
C GLY A 125 3.34 14.79 -6.38
N GLN A 126 3.26 13.66 -7.09
CA GLN A 126 2.01 12.95 -7.37
C GLN A 126 2.19 11.48 -7.03
N MET A 127 1.23 10.90 -6.32
CA MET A 127 1.25 9.49 -5.95
C MET A 127 0.10 8.77 -6.65
N GLU A 128 0.44 7.74 -7.42
CA GLU A 128 -0.51 6.98 -8.24
C GLU A 128 -0.71 5.56 -7.71
N PHE A 129 -1.97 5.13 -7.73
CA PHE A 129 -2.41 3.79 -7.37
C PHE A 129 -3.87 3.54 -7.77
N PHE A 130 -4.22 2.27 -7.82
CA PHE A 130 -5.56 1.74 -8.10
C PHE A 130 -6.11 1.01 -6.88
N TYR A 131 -7.40 1.19 -6.64
CA TYR A 131 -8.13 0.43 -5.63
C TYR A 131 -8.78 -0.81 -6.26
N LEU A 132 -8.48 -1.98 -5.69
CA LEU A 132 -9.11 -3.24 -6.01
C LEU A 132 -10.01 -3.67 -4.85
N SER A 133 -11.33 -3.57 -5.06
CA SER A 133 -12.35 -4.03 -4.13
C SER A 133 -13.46 -4.77 -4.89
N HIS A 134 -14.14 -5.70 -4.20
CA HIS A 134 -15.31 -6.38 -4.77
C HIS A 134 -16.30 -6.79 -3.67
N PRO A 135 -17.55 -6.27 -3.67
CA PRO A 135 -18.47 -6.42 -2.52
C PRO A 135 -18.73 -7.86 -2.06
N THR A 136 -18.72 -8.81 -3.00
CA THR A 136 -19.02 -10.23 -2.72
C THR A 136 -17.83 -11.16 -2.92
N GLY A 137 -16.68 -10.61 -3.33
CA GLY A 137 -15.53 -11.40 -3.79
C GLY A 137 -14.26 -11.13 -3.01
N LEU A 138 -14.14 -9.97 -2.36
CA LEU A 138 -12.98 -9.57 -1.58
C LEU A 138 -13.46 -9.02 -0.25
N PHE A 139 -12.79 -9.41 0.82
CA PHE A 139 -13.06 -8.89 2.16
C PHE A 139 -12.34 -7.56 2.37
N TYR A 140 -11.10 -7.46 1.88
CA TYR A 140 -10.30 -6.24 1.94
C TYR A 140 -10.35 -5.45 0.64
N GLU A 141 -10.03 -4.17 0.75
CA GLU A 141 -9.67 -3.31 -0.37
C GLU A 141 -8.15 -3.26 -0.51
N TYR A 142 -7.65 -3.49 -1.71
CA TYR A 142 -6.23 -3.54 -2.02
C TYR A 142 -5.80 -2.30 -2.81
N LEU A 143 -4.60 -1.80 -2.51
CA LEU A 143 -4.01 -0.65 -3.19
C LEU A 143 -2.85 -1.14 -4.07
N ILE A 144 -2.96 -0.96 -5.38
CA ILE A 144 -2.02 -1.48 -6.39
C ILE A 144 -1.54 -0.32 -7.26
N GLY A 145 -0.25 -0.02 -7.25
CA GLY A 145 0.40 1.04 -8.04
C GLY A 145 0.51 0.71 -9.53
N ASP A 146 0.65 -0.56 -9.88
CA ASP A 146 0.87 -1.00 -11.26
C ASP A 146 -0.47 -1.30 -11.98
N ALA A 147 -0.71 -0.57 -13.07
CA ALA A 147 -1.95 -0.66 -13.85
C ALA A 147 -2.14 -2.03 -14.53
N GLU A 148 -1.07 -2.64 -15.05
CA GLU A 148 -1.13 -3.93 -15.73
C GLU A 148 -1.41 -5.05 -14.73
N ILE A 149 -0.70 -5.04 -13.60
CA ILE A 149 -0.93 -5.96 -12.48
C ILE A 149 -2.37 -5.80 -11.96
N TYR A 150 -2.85 -4.57 -11.77
CA TYR A 150 -4.22 -4.30 -11.34
C TYR A 150 -5.25 -4.90 -12.30
N LEU A 151 -5.13 -4.63 -13.60
CA LEU A 151 -6.05 -5.17 -14.62
C LEU A 151 -6.00 -6.69 -14.69
N PHE A 152 -4.82 -7.28 -14.58
CA PHE A 152 -4.62 -8.72 -14.54
C PHE A 152 -5.34 -9.36 -13.35
N ILE A 153 -5.08 -8.88 -12.13
CA ILE A 153 -5.69 -9.42 -10.91
C ILE A 153 -7.21 -9.24 -10.96
N LYS A 154 -7.69 -8.06 -11.38
CA LYS A 154 -9.11 -7.77 -11.52
C LYS A 154 -9.79 -8.79 -12.44
N ARG A 155 -9.17 -9.13 -13.57
CA ARG A 155 -9.67 -10.15 -14.49
C ARG A 155 -9.68 -11.54 -13.86
N VAL A 156 -8.61 -11.94 -13.18
CA VAL A 156 -8.52 -13.25 -12.52
C VAL A 156 -9.58 -13.41 -11.43
N ILE A 157 -9.79 -12.39 -10.60
CA ILE A 157 -10.79 -12.40 -9.53
C ILE A 157 -12.21 -12.47 -10.12
N ALA A 158 -12.52 -11.68 -11.16
CA ALA A 158 -13.81 -11.74 -11.84
C ALA A 158 -14.12 -13.15 -12.39
N LEU A 159 -13.15 -13.77 -13.10
CA LEU A 159 -13.32 -15.12 -13.64
C LEU A 159 -13.56 -16.17 -12.55
N ARG A 160 -12.90 -16.05 -11.39
CA ARG A 160 -13.11 -16.96 -10.26
C ARG A 160 -14.50 -16.79 -9.65
N ILE A 161 -14.96 -15.55 -9.49
CA ILE A 161 -16.32 -15.25 -9.01
C ILE A 161 -17.35 -15.88 -9.94
N ASP A 162 -17.20 -15.70 -11.26
CA ASP A 162 -18.11 -16.25 -12.25
C ASP A 162 -18.14 -17.78 -12.25
N ALA A 163 -16.96 -18.41 -12.26
CA ALA A 163 -16.84 -19.87 -12.19
C ALA A 163 -17.51 -20.45 -10.93
N HIS A 164 -17.33 -19.78 -9.79
CA HIS A 164 -18.00 -20.18 -8.55
C HIS A 164 -19.50 -19.97 -8.57
N ARG A 165 -19.99 -18.87 -9.17
CA ARG A 165 -21.43 -18.59 -9.29
C ARG A 165 -22.14 -19.67 -10.10
N VAL A 166 -21.51 -20.13 -11.19
CA VAL A 166 -22.00 -21.27 -11.98
C VAL A 166 -22.06 -22.55 -11.13
N ALA A 167 -20.99 -22.87 -10.41
CA ALA A 167 -20.89 -24.09 -9.60
C ALA A 167 -21.89 -24.15 -8.42
N THR A 168 -22.29 -23.02 -7.82
CA THR A 168 -23.18 -22.99 -6.65
C THR A 168 -24.64 -22.66 -6.94
N SER A 169 -25.04 -22.57 -8.21
CA SER A 169 -26.45 -22.41 -8.61
C SER A 169 -27.39 -23.53 -8.12
N THR A 170 -26.85 -24.57 -7.48
CA THR A 170 -27.56 -25.73 -6.91
C THR A 170 -27.71 -25.73 -5.37
N SER A 171 -27.16 -24.75 -4.63
CA SER A 171 -27.23 -24.74 -3.15
C SER A 171 -27.54 -23.35 -2.57
N SER A 172 -28.60 -23.21 -1.77
CA SER A 172 -29.13 -21.93 -1.27
C SER A 172 -28.43 -21.34 -0.03
N SER A 173 -27.13 -21.56 0.16
CA SER A 173 -26.41 -21.03 1.33
C SER A 173 -25.66 -19.74 0.97
N SER A 174 -25.99 -18.66 1.67
CA SER A 174 -25.49 -17.28 1.49
C SER A 174 -24.11 -17.02 2.11
N ASN A 175 -23.21 -18.00 2.11
CA ASN A 175 -21.83 -17.77 2.57
C ASN A 175 -21.07 -16.94 1.53
N HIS A 176 -20.75 -15.70 1.89
CA HIS A 176 -19.93 -14.81 1.08
C HIS A 176 -18.55 -15.42 0.89
N LYS A 177 -18.05 -15.40 -0.35
CA LYS A 177 -16.81 -16.07 -0.76
C LYS A 177 -15.74 -15.01 -0.98
N HIS A 178 -14.70 -15.05 -0.16
CA HIS A 178 -13.63 -14.08 -0.21
C HIS A 178 -12.37 -14.70 -0.81
N PHE A 179 -11.81 -14.06 -1.84
CA PHE A 179 -10.66 -14.53 -2.63
C PHE A 179 -9.35 -13.82 -2.29
N ASP A 180 -9.30 -13.13 -1.14
CA ASP A 180 -8.18 -12.36 -0.62
C ASP A 180 -6.84 -13.12 -0.61
N ALA A 181 -6.85 -14.38 -0.17
CA ALA A 181 -5.65 -15.23 -0.21
C ALA A 181 -5.11 -15.44 -1.64
N SER A 182 -5.98 -15.43 -2.65
CA SER A 182 -5.57 -15.53 -4.05
C SER A 182 -4.93 -14.24 -4.53
N VAL A 183 -5.49 -13.07 -4.17
CA VAL A 183 -4.89 -11.76 -4.46
C VAL A 183 -3.48 -11.71 -3.87
N LEU A 184 -3.35 -12.06 -2.59
CA LEU A 184 -2.05 -12.08 -1.90
C LEU A 184 -1.03 -12.98 -2.62
N THR A 185 -1.44 -14.20 -2.96
CA THR A 185 -0.55 -15.16 -3.64
C THR A 185 -0.08 -14.64 -5.00
N ILE A 186 -1.00 -14.08 -5.81
CA ILE A 186 -0.71 -13.57 -7.14
C ILE A 186 0.24 -12.36 -7.05
N CYS A 187 -0.09 -11.38 -6.20
CA CYS A 187 0.75 -10.20 -6.02
C CYS A 187 2.15 -10.57 -5.52
N THR A 188 2.26 -11.43 -4.51
CA THR A 188 3.57 -11.85 -3.99
C THR A 188 4.41 -12.56 -5.05
N ALA A 189 3.80 -13.36 -5.93
CA ALA A 189 4.52 -13.99 -7.04
C ALA A 189 5.04 -12.95 -8.04
N LEU A 190 4.17 -12.03 -8.48
CA LEU A 190 4.53 -10.97 -9.45
C LEU A 190 5.60 -10.02 -8.90
N LEU A 191 5.50 -9.62 -7.64
CA LEU A 191 6.49 -8.75 -6.99
C LEU A 191 7.86 -9.44 -6.90
N ARG A 192 7.90 -10.74 -6.60
CA ARG A 192 9.16 -11.51 -6.62
C ARG A 192 9.76 -11.59 -8.01
N GLU A 193 8.94 -11.80 -9.04
CA GLU A 193 9.41 -11.79 -10.43
C GLU A 193 9.98 -10.42 -10.82
N GLN A 194 9.29 -9.32 -10.48
CA GLN A 194 9.79 -7.97 -10.74
C GLN A 194 11.10 -7.67 -9.99
N GLN A 195 11.23 -8.13 -8.74
CA GLN A 195 12.50 -8.02 -7.98
C GLN A 195 13.64 -8.78 -8.66
N LEU A 196 13.38 -9.99 -9.17
CA LEU A 196 14.38 -10.77 -9.89
C LEU A 196 14.79 -10.12 -11.22
N VAL A 197 13.86 -9.46 -11.91
CA VAL A 197 14.12 -8.76 -13.18
C VAL A 197 14.85 -7.43 -12.94
N GLY A 198 14.49 -6.69 -11.89
CA GLY A 198 15.11 -5.44 -11.47
C GLY A 198 16.50 -5.58 -10.83
N LEU A 199 16.96 -6.81 -10.59
CA LEU A 199 18.33 -7.14 -10.16
C LEU A 199 19.32 -7.29 -11.34
N ARG A 200 18.94 -6.93 -12.57
CA ARG A 200 19.93 -6.74 -13.65
C ARG A 200 20.60 -5.37 -13.46
N PRO A 201 21.93 -5.33 -13.26
CA PRO A 201 22.69 -4.10 -13.05
C PRO A 201 22.61 -3.15 -14.24
#